data_AF-A0A7V8XFZ3-F1
#
_entry.id   AF-A0A7V8XFZ3-F1
#
_cell.length_a   1.000
_cell.length_b   1.000
_cell.length_c   1.000
_cell.angle_alpha   90.00
_cell.angle_beta   90.00
_cell.angle_gamma   90.00
#
_symmetry.space_group_name_H-M   'P 1'
#
loop_
_entity.id
_entity.type
_entity.pdbx_description
1 polymer ?
#
loop_
_entity_poly.entity_id
_entity_poly.type
_entity_poly.pdbx_seq_one_letter_code
_entity_poly.pdbx_strand_id
1 'polypeptide(L)'
;MRIAPLLIAIVVGAALVGAYVALGGTSYEPSPVADPCVPRPERPTDASGERIELVLLAAADETACTLGVSREELVLALRSVDELEVLARSEGRSRDELEDALRDGLERAVDEAEDKGLIGGRTATALEFAAERLPLGLLLSALRGASSFLD
;
A
#
# COMPACT_ATOMS: atom_id res chain seq x y z
N MET A 1 5.19 -25.56 -51.33
CA MET A 1 4.03 -25.36 -50.42
C MET A 1 4.46 -24.99 -48.98
N ARG A 2 5.41 -24.05 -48.78
CA ARG A 2 5.89 -23.66 -47.44
C ARG A 2 5.39 -22.30 -46.95
N ILE A 3 4.70 -21.54 -47.81
CA ILE A 3 4.21 -20.18 -47.53
C ILE A 3 2.83 -20.21 -46.84
N ALA A 4 2.03 -21.25 -47.10
CA ALA A 4 0.71 -21.43 -46.49
C ALA A 4 0.71 -21.39 -44.94
N PRO A 5 1.59 -22.11 -44.21
CA PRO A 5 1.61 -22.02 -42.75
C PRO A 5 2.03 -20.63 -42.25
N LEU A 6 2.90 -19.93 -42.98
CA LEU A 6 3.31 -18.56 -42.64
C LEU A 6 2.13 -17.59 -42.75
N LEU A 7 1.35 -17.68 -43.82
CA LEU A 7 0.17 -16.84 -44.01
C LEU A 7 -0.91 -17.12 -42.97
N ILE A 8 -1.14 -18.40 -42.64
CA ILE A 8 -2.09 -18.79 -41.61
C ILE A 8 -1.66 -18.22 -40.25
N ALA A 9 -0.39 -18.32 -39.88
CA ALA A 9 0.11 -17.75 -38.63
C ALA A 9 -0.06 -16.23 -38.56
N ILE A 10 0.21 -15.50 -39.65
CA ILE A 10 0.01 -14.05 -39.72
C ILE A 10 -1.47 -13.70 -39.54
N VAL A 11 -2.37 -14.40 -40.21
CA VAL A 11 -3.82 -14.15 -40.12
C VAL A 11 -4.34 -14.41 -38.71
N VAL A 12 -3.92 -15.52 -38.08
CA VAL A 12 -4.33 -15.84 -36.70
C VAL A 12 -3.79 -14.81 -35.71
N GLY A 13 -2.54 -14.38 -35.86
CA GLY A 13 -1.94 -13.33 -35.02
C GLY A 13 -2.68 -11.99 -35.15
N ALA A 14 -2.97 -11.57 -36.39
CA ALA A 14 -3.72 -10.35 -36.65
C ALA A 14 -5.16 -10.43 -36.11
N ALA A 15 -5.81 -11.59 -36.22
CA ALA A 15 -7.15 -11.82 -35.69
C ALA A 15 -7.20 -11.73 -34.15
N LEU A 16 -6.19 -12.28 -33.46
CA LEU A 16 -6.07 -12.16 -32.00
C LEU A 16 -5.90 -10.71 -31.55
N VAL A 17 -4.99 -9.96 -32.19
CA VAL A 17 -4.78 -8.54 -31.88
C VAL A 17 -6.03 -7.72 -32.17
N GLY A 18 -6.68 -7.96 -33.32
CA GLY A 18 -7.94 -7.30 -33.67
C GLY A 18 -9.06 -7.58 -32.67
N ALA A 19 -9.21 -8.84 -32.24
CA ALA A 19 -10.18 -9.21 -31.21
C ALA A 19 -9.88 -8.54 -29.85
N TYR A 20 -8.62 -8.49 -29.45
CA TYR A 20 -8.20 -7.81 -28.21
C TYR A 20 -8.54 -6.32 -28.25
N VAL A 21 -8.23 -5.62 -29.35
CA VAL A 21 -8.58 -4.20 -29.53
C VAL A 21 -10.10 -4.00 -29.54
N ALA A 22 -10.84 -4.86 -30.25
CA ALA A 22 -12.31 -4.78 -30.33
C ALA A 22 -13.00 -5.01 -28.97
N LEU A 23 -12.39 -5.81 -28.08
CA LEU A 23 -12.85 -6.05 -26.72
C LEU A 23 -12.44 -4.95 -25.73
N GLY A 24 -11.84 -3.85 -26.20
CA GLY A 24 -11.42 -2.75 -25.33
C GLY A 24 -10.06 -2.99 -24.67
N GLY A 25 -9.23 -3.90 -25.19
CA GLY A 25 -7.87 -4.11 -24.70
C GLY A 25 -6.98 -2.86 -24.76
N THR A 26 -7.36 -1.86 -25.54
CA THR A 26 -6.67 -0.56 -25.61
C THR A 26 -7.33 0.54 -24.79
N SER A 27 -8.47 0.29 -24.14
CA SER A 27 -9.16 1.27 -23.30
C SER A 27 -8.74 1.18 -21.83
N TYR A 28 -7.51 0.75 -21.57
CA TYR A 28 -6.96 0.80 -20.22
C TYR A 28 -6.74 2.27 -19.84
N GLU A 29 -7.59 2.77 -18.96
CA GLU A 29 -7.37 4.01 -18.25
C GLU A 29 -6.86 3.65 -16.85
N PRO A 30 -5.69 4.15 -16.42
CA PRO A 30 -5.25 3.96 -15.04
C PRO A 30 -6.34 4.47 -14.10
N SER A 31 -6.76 3.65 -13.14
CA SER A 31 -7.67 4.14 -12.10
C SER A 31 -7.01 5.34 -11.42
N PRO A 32 -7.74 6.45 -11.22
CA PRO A 32 -7.19 7.57 -10.47
C PRO A 32 -6.75 7.07 -9.09
N VAL A 33 -5.63 7.61 -8.62
CA VAL A 33 -5.10 7.32 -7.28
C VAL A 33 -6.20 7.59 -6.28
N ALA A 34 -6.48 6.61 -5.43
CA ALA A 34 -7.55 6.72 -4.45
C ALA A 34 -7.17 7.76 -3.38
N ASP A 35 -8.09 8.68 -3.08
CA ASP A 35 -7.90 9.65 -2.02
C ASP A 35 -7.71 8.92 -0.66
N PRO A 36 -6.56 9.07 0.01
CA PRO A 36 -6.30 8.43 1.29
C PRO A 36 -7.23 8.95 2.41
N CYS A 37 -7.78 10.16 2.26
CA CYS A 37 -8.66 10.78 3.25
C CYS A 37 -10.13 10.36 3.12
N VAL A 38 -10.50 9.61 2.07
CA VAL A 38 -11.88 9.16 1.87
C VAL A 38 -12.05 7.73 2.42
N PRO A 39 -12.99 7.51 3.36
CA PRO A 39 -13.25 6.18 3.90
C PRO A 39 -13.62 5.18 2.80
N ARG A 40 -12.98 4.01 2.83
CA ARG A 40 -13.30 2.92 1.90
C ARG A 40 -14.56 2.19 2.39
N PRO A 41 -15.48 1.78 1.50
CA PRO A 41 -16.59 0.91 1.90
C PRO A 41 -16.05 -0.39 2.49
N GLU A 42 -16.49 -0.69 3.71
CA GLU A 42 -16.14 -1.92 4.41
C GLU A 42 -16.63 -3.11 3.60
N ARG A 43 -15.72 -4.05 3.30
CA ARG A 43 -16.12 -5.36 2.77
C ARG A 43 -16.26 -6.31 3.97
N PRO A 44 -17.39 -7.01 4.10
CA PRO A 44 -17.50 -8.05 5.11
C PRO A 44 -16.51 -9.18 4.76
N THR A 45 -15.60 -9.48 5.68
CA THR A 45 -14.62 -10.57 5.56
C THR A 45 -14.75 -11.49 6.76
N ASP A 46 -14.93 -12.78 6.51
CA ASP A 46 -15.14 -13.84 7.49
C ASP A 46 -13.83 -14.56 7.90
N ALA A 47 -12.72 -14.31 7.20
CA ALA A 47 -11.40 -14.83 7.56
C ALA A 47 -10.59 -13.87 8.46
N SER A 48 -9.86 -14.41 9.43
CA SER A 48 -8.94 -13.65 10.30
C SER A 48 -7.76 -13.03 9.56
N GLY A 49 -7.30 -13.62 8.44
CA GLY A 49 -6.22 -13.06 7.62
C GLY A 49 -6.62 -11.78 6.89
N GLU A 50 -7.83 -11.75 6.33
CA GLU A 50 -8.36 -10.58 5.60
C GLU A 50 -8.59 -9.37 6.53
N ARG A 51 -8.87 -9.62 7.81
CA ARG A 51 -9.00 -8.54 8.82
C ARG A 51 -7.69 -7.78 9.04
N ILE A 52 -6.55 -8.47 9.04
CA ILE A 52 -5.23 -7.82 9.23
C ILE A 52 -4.88 -6.96 8.02
N GLU A 53 -5.15 -7.45 6.81
CA GLU A 53 -4.93 -6.67 5.58
C GLU A 53 -5.75 -5.39 5.58
N LEU A 54 -7.02 -5.45 6.01
CA LEU A 54 -7.88 -4.28 6.15
C LEU A 54 -7.36 -3.26 7.17
N VAL A 55 -6.76 -3.71 8.29
CA VAL A 55 -6.11 -2.82 9.25
C VAL A 55 -4.90 -2.15 8.63
N LEU A 56 -4.02 -2.90 7.96
CA LEU A 56 -2.82 -2.33 7.34
C LEU A 56 -3.17 -1.32 6.24
N LEU A 57 -4.20 -1.61 5.45
CA LEU A 57 -4.75 -0.68 4.47
C LEU A 57 -5.27 0.57 5.17
N ALA A 58 -6.14 0.44 6.18
CA ALA A 58 -6.67 1.60 6.91
C ALA A 58 -5.56 2.46 7.54
N ALA A 59 -4.53 1.83 8.11
CA ALA A 59 -3.36 2.49 8.68
C ALA A 59 -2.59 3.29 7.64
N ALA A 60 -2.33 2.71 6.47
CA ALA A 60 -1.65 3.38 5.37
C ALA A 60 -2.45 4.58 4.85
N ASP A 61 -3.78 4.47 4.83
CA ASP A 61 -4.71 5.50 4.37
C ASP A 61 -4.69 6.70 5.30
N GLU A 62 -4.79 6.43 6.60
CA GLU A 62 -4.80 7.46 7.62
C GLU A 62 -3.45 8.18 7.72
N THR A 63 -2.37 7.44 7.60
CA THR A 63 -1.00 7.99 7.58
C THR A 63 -0.79 8.86 6.36
N ALA A 64 -1.16 8.38 5.17
CA ALA A 64 -1.05 9.14 3.92
C ALA A 64 -1.91 10.42 3.97
N CYS A 65 -3.12 10.33 4.53
CA CYS A 65 -3.99 11.48 4.73
C CYS A 65 -3.38 12.53 5.69
N THR A 66 -2.81 12.08 6.81
CA THR A 66 -2.14 12.95 7.80
C THR A 66 -0.94 13.67 7.17
N LEU A 67 -0.18 12.96 6.34
CA LEU A 67 1.01 13.47 5.67
C LEU A 67 0.68 14.32 4.43
N GLY A 68 -0.53 14.23 3.89
CA GLY A 68 -0.95 14.95 2.68
C GLY A 68 -0.39 14.35 1.38
N VAL A 69 0.06 13.10 1.41
CA VAL A 69 0.72 12.41 0.29
C VAL A 69 -0.15 11.28 -0.26
N SER A 70 0.14 10.77 -1.46
CA SER A 70 -0.51 9.56 -1.94
C SER A 70 -0.02 8.32 -1.20
N ARG A 71 -0.82 7.24 -1.16
CA ARG A 71 -0.42 5.97 -0.50
C ARG A 71 0.82 5.38 -1.18
N GLU A 72 0.87 5.47 -2.50
CA GLU A 72 1.97 4.96 -3.32
C GLU A 72 3.27 5.70 -2.99
N GLU A 73 3.20 7.01 -2.85
CA GLU A 73 4.34 7.86 -2.50
C GLU A 73 4.81 7.63 -1.07
N LEU A 74 3.88 7.42 -0.13
CA LEU A 74 4.20 6.97 1.23
C LEU A 74 4.90 5.60 1.23
N VAL A 75 4.35 4.60 0.52
CA VAL A 75 4.93 3.25 0.45
C VAL A 75 6.33 3.27 -0.16
N LEU A 76 6.54 4.10 -1.19
CA LEU A 76 7.87 4.31 -1.77
C LEU A 76 8.81 4.92 -0.72
N ALA A 77 8.38 5.98 -0.04
CA ALA A 77 9.20 6.64 0.98
C ALA A 77 9.63 5.71 2.13
N LEU A 78 8.82 4.71 2.50
CA LEU A 78 9.13 3.76 3.56
C LEU A 78 10.19 2.70 3.18
N ARG A 79 10.60 2.63 1.91
CA ARG A 79 11.59 1.65 1.42
C ARG A 79 12.99 1.89 1.94
N SER A 80 13.34 3.12 2.33
CA SER A 80 14.62 3.44 2.92
C SER A 80 14.54 4.75 3.71
N VAL A 81 15.47 4.94 4.65
CA VAL A 81 15.57 6.22 5.39
C VAL A 81 15.89 7.37 4.41
N ASP A 82 16.67 7.08 3.36
CA ASP A 82 17.00 8.05 2.32
C ASP A 82 15.77 8.48 1.51
N GLU A 83 14.90 7.54 1.12
CA GLU A 83 13.64 7.83 0.42
C GLU A 83 12.67 8.62 1.30
N LEU A 84 12.62 8.32 2.61
CA LEU A 84 11.84 9.09 3.57
C LEU A 84 12.32 10.54 3.68
N GLU A 85 13.63 10.76 3.65
CA GLU A 85 14.20 12.10 3.68
C GLU A 85 13.97 12.87 2.38
N VAL A 86 13.89 12.17 1.24
CA VAL A 86 13.46 12.76 -0.03
C VAL A 86 12.01 13.24 0.05
N LEU A 87 11.10 12.42 0.60
CA LEU A 87 9.71 12.80 0.80
C LEU A 87 9.56 13.99 1.76
N ALA A 88 10.30 13.99 2.87
CA ALA A 88 10.28 15.11 3.81
C ALA A 88 10.67 16.42 3.12
N ARG A 89 11.71 16.41 2.28
CA ARG A 89 12.13 17.60 1.52
C ARG A 89 11.11 18.02 0.46
N SER A 90 10.44 17.09 -0.23
CA SER A 90 9.42 17.44 -1.23
C SER A 90 8.20 18.10 -0.58
N GLU A 91 7.83 17.65 0.61
CA GLU A 91 6.73 18.20 1.41
C GLU A 91 7.12 19.45 2.22
N GLY A 92 8.38 19.90 2.13
CA GLY A 92 8.87 21.06 2.87
C GLY A 92 8.92 20.85 4.39
N ARG A 93 9.01 19.59 4.83
CA ARG A 93 9.06 19.16 6.24
C ARG A 93 10.43 18.65 6.63
N SER A 94 10.71 18.62 7.93
CA SER A 94 11.88 17.92 8.44
C SER A 94 11.63 16.40 8.48
N ARG A 95 12.69 15.60 8.48
CA ARG A 95 12.57 14.14 8.64
C ARG A 95 11.88 13.79 9.96
N ASP A 96 12.23 14.51 11.02
CA ASP A 96 11.70 14.28 12.35
C ASP A 96 10.19 14.59 12.41
N GLU A 97 9.72 15.64 11.73
CA GLU A 97 8.28 15.91 11.57
C GLU A 97 7.53 14.80 10.83
N LEU A 98 8.17 14.19 9.81
CA LEU A 98 7.59 13.08 9.07
C LEU A 98 7.54 11.81 9.92
N GLU A 99 8.58 11.57 10.71
CA GLU A 99 8.66 10.47 11.67
C GLU A 99 7.60 10.62 12.77
N ASP A 100 7.40 11.81 13.31
CA ASP A 100 6.34 12.08 14.29
C ASP A 100 4.96 11.84 13.69
N ALA A 101 4.69 12.32 12.47
CA ALA A 101 3.43 12.08 11.80
C ALA A 101 3.19 10.58 11.47
N LEU A 102 4.24 9.82 11.19
CA LEU A 102 4.18 8.36 11.03
C LEU A 102 3.85 7.65 12.34
N ARG A 103 4.39 8.14 13.45
CA ARG A 103 4.13 7.62 14.80
C ARG A 103 2.69 7.86 15.20
N ASP A 104 2.21 9.09 15.07
CA ASP A 104 0.82 9.45 15.32
C ASP A 104 -0.14 8.65 14.44
N GLY A 105 0.21 8.43 13.16
CA GLY A 105 -0.59 7.61 12.24
C GLY A 105 -0.65 6.14 12.67
N LEU A 106 0.45 5.58 13.18
CA LEU A 106 0.49 4.22 13.69
C LEU A 106 -0.33 4.06 14.98
N GLU A 107 -0.26 5.03 15.89
CA GLU A 107 -1.03 5.04 17.15
C GLU A 107 -2.53 5.03 16.85
N ARG A 108 -3.00 5.97 16.01
CA ARG A 108 -4.41 6.01 15.60
C ARG A 108 -4.88 4.76 14.87
N ALA A 109 -4.03 4.17 14.04
CA ALA A 109 -4.35 2.91 13.38
C ALA A 109 -4.53 1.74 14.36
N VAL A 110 -3.77 1.72 15.45
CA VAL A 110 -3.90 0.70 16.51
C VAL A 110 -5.20 0.91 17.29
N ASP A 111 -5.52 2.16 17.65
CA ASP A 111 -6.77 2.51 18.34
C ASP A 111 -7.99 2.11 17.51
N GLU A 112 -8.01 2.49 16.22
CA GLU A 112 -9.10 2.16 15.30
C GLU A 112 -9.26 0.64 15.12
N ALA A 113 -8.14 -0.11 15.12
CA ALA A 113 -8.17 -1.57 15.04
C ALA A 113 -8.73 -2.22 16.32
N GLU A 114 -8.47 -1.64 17.50
CA GLU A 114 -9.07 -2.06 18.76
C GLU A 114 -10.58 -1.76 18.79
N ASP A 115 -10.96 -0.54 18.42
CA ASP A 115 -12.35 -0.08 18.40
C ASP A 115 -13.22 -0.92 17.45
N LYS A 116 -12.67 -1.34 16.30
CA LYS A 116 -13.31 -2.25 15.36
C LYS A 116 -13.28 -3.73 15.79
N GLY A 117 -12.67 -4.04 16.94
CA GLY A 117 -12.53 -5.41 17.46
C GLY A 117 -11.66 -6.32 16.59
N LEU A 118 -10.77 -5.73 15.78
CA LEU A 118 -9.85 -6.45 14.88
C LEU A 118 -8.64 -6.97 15.65
N ILE A 119 -8.24 -6.26 16.70
CA ILE A 119 -7.24 -6.68 17.68
C ILE A 119 -7.83 -6.62 19.09
N GLY A 120 -7.28 -7.43 20.01
CA GLY A 120 -7.67 -7.34 21.42
C GLY A 120 -6.86 -6.27 22.15
N GLY A 121 -7.42 -5.64 23.18
CA GLY A 121 -6.76 -4.53 23.89
C GLY A 121 -5.38 -4.83 24.46
N ARG A 122 -5.07 -6.08 24.83
CA ARG A 122 -3.70 -6.46 25.22
C ARG A 122 -2.69 -6.32 24.07
N THR A 123 -3.12 -6.63 22.86
CA THR A 123 -2.32 -6.48 21.65
C THR A 123 -2.19 -5.00 21.29
N ALA A 124 -3.28 -4.23 21.42
CA ALA A 124 -3.27 -2.78 21.20
C ALA A 124 -2.27 -2.08 22.13
N THR A 125 -2.35 -2.29 23.45
CA THR A 125 -1.39 -1.72 24.41
C THR A 125 0.06 -2.11 24.12
N ALA A 126 0.30 -3.34 23.65
CA ALA A 126 1.65 -3.78 23.30
C ALA A 126 2.17 -3.08 22.03
N LEU A 127 1.31 -2.88 21.04
CA LEU A 127 1.62 -2.17 19.79
C LEU A 127 1.83 -0.68 20.04
N GLU A 128 0.99 -0.06 20.86
CA GLU A 128 1.09 1.34 21.27
C GLU A 128 2.39 1.61 22.04
N PHE A 129 2.73 0.75 23.02
CA PHE A 129 4.02 0.83 23.71
C PHE A 129 5.21 0.69 22.75
N ALA A 130 5.12 -0.24 21.80
CA ALA A 130 6.15 -0.43 20.79
C ALA A 130 6.26 0.79 19.87
N ALA A 131 5.13 1.34 19.42
CA ALA A 131 5.06 2.53 18.60
C ALA A 131 5.73 3.70 19.33
N GLU A 132 5.44 3.91 20.62
CA GLU A 132 5.93 5.04 21.41
C GLU A 132 7.41 4.91 21.84
N ARG A 133 7.90 3.69 22.14
CA ARG A 133 9.27 3.48 22.65
C ARG A 133 10.31 3.15 21.58
N LEU A 134 9.91 2.62 20.41
CA LEU A 134 10.87 2.15 19.42
C LEU A 134 11.17 3.23 18.37
N PRO A 135 12.44 3.39 17.96
CA PRO A 135 12.79 4.26 16.85
C PRO A 135 12.23 3.70 15.54
N LEU A 136 11.69 4.58 14.69
CA LEU A 136 11.07 4.21 13.42
C LEU A 136 12.03 3.47 12.47
N GLY A 137 13.30 3.85 12.46
CA GLY A 137 14.32 3.11 11.69
C GLY A 137 14.48 1.64 12.11
N LEU A 138 14.22 1.32 13.38
CA LEU A 138 14.29 -0.05 13.91
C LEU A 138 13.03 -0.84 13.55
N LEU A 139 11.86 -0.19 13.59
CA LEU A 139 10.60 -0.75 13.10
C LEU A 139 10.66 -1.06 11.60
N LEU A 140 11.14 -0.12 10.78
CA LEU A 140 11.28 -0.28 9.33
C LEU A 140 12.27 -1.38 8.95
N SER A 141 13.39 -1.49 9.68
CA SER A 141 14.36 -2.56 9.45
C SER A 141 13.82 -3.93 9.86
N ALA A 142 13.06 -4.03 10.94
CA ALA A 142 12.37 -5.26 11.33
C ALA A 142 11.33 -5.70 10.29
N LEU A 143 10.51 -4.76 9.80
CA LEU A 143 9.51 -4.99 8.75
C LEU A 143 10.16 -5.48 7.45
N ARG A 144 11.27 -4.85 7.04
CA ARG A 144 12.01 -5.23 5.83
C ARG A 144 12.73 -6.57 5.98
N GLY A 145 13.24 -6.86 7.18
CA GLY A 145 13.78 -8.17 7.51
C GLY A 145 12.73 -9.26 7.35
N ALA A 146 11.52 -9.04 7.88
CA ALA A 146 10.41 -9.98 7.75
C ALA A 146 9.97 -10.19 6.28
N SER A 147 9.90 -9.13 5.47
CA SER A 147 9.53 -9.25 4.04
C SER A 147 10.59 -10.01 3.22
N SER A 148 11.88 -9.80 3.52
CA SER A 148 12.97 -10.51 2.82
C SER A 148 13.01 -12.03 3.10
N PHE A 149 12.35 -12.47 4.16
CA PHE A 149 12.18 -13.89 4.51
C PHE A 149 10.97 -14.54 3.82
N LEU A 150 10.08 -13.74 3.24
CA LEU A 150 8.84 -14.20 2.58
C LEU A 150 8.99 -14.28 1.04
N ASP A 151 10.11 -13.79 0.49
CA ASP A 151 10.60 -14.05 -0.88
C ASP A 151 11.52 -15.28 -0.92
#